data_AF-A0A2I0W8X6-F1
#
_entry.id   AF-A0A2I0W8X6-F1
#
_cell.length_a   1.000
_cell.length_b   1.000
_cell.length_c   1.000
_cell.angle_alpha   90.00
_cell.angle_beta   90.00
_cell.angle_gamma   90.00
#
_symmetry.space_group_name_H-M   'P 1'
#
loop_
_entity.id
_entity.type
_entity.pdbx_description
1 polymer ?
#
loop_
_entity_poly.entity_id
_entity_poly.type
_entity_poly.pdbx_seq_one_letter_code
_entity_poly.pdbx_strand_id
1 'polypeptide(L)'
;MEKCEFAMEVVSFLGFKISATGVSADPRKVKSIVEWPTPRSFTEVRIFHGLANFYRRFIKGFSIMLAPITDLLKLKQFQWKAEQ
;
A
#
# COMPACT_ATOMS: atom_id res chain seq x y z
N MET A 1 4.88 12.62 27.09
CA MET A 1 4.15 11.39 26.69
C MET A 1 2.73 11.80 26.45
N GLU A 2 2.30 11.92 25.19
CA GLU A 2 0.87 11.93 24.87
C GLU A 2 0.69 11.01 23.67
N LYS A 3 0.42 9.72 23.96
CA LYS A 3 0.04 8.71 22.98
C LYS A 3 -1.49 8.53 22.91
N CYS A 4 -2.22 9.28 23.73
CA CYS A 4 -3.64 9.12 23.93
C CYS A 4 -4.36 10.31 23.29
N GLU A 5 -5.30 10.00 22.41
CA GLU A 5 -6.24 10.95 21.81
C GLU A 5 -7.60 10.68 22.47
N PHE A 6 -8.20 11.69 23.11
CA PHE A 6 -9.49 11.57 23.79
C PHE A 6 -10.53 12.46 23.12
N ALA A 7 -11.79 12.00 23.09
CA ALA A 7 -12.94 12.74 22.57
C ALA A 7 -12.76 13.31 21.14
N MET A 8 -11.98 12.65 20.30
CA MET A 8 -11.76 13.05 18.90
C MET A 8 -12.85 12.48 17.98
N GLU A 9 -13.33 13.28 17.04
CA GLU A 9 -14.23 12.82 15.96
C GLU A 9 -13.52 11.89 14.96
N VAL A 10 -12.20 12.08 14.81
CA VAL A 10 -11.32 11.29 13.94
C VAL A 10 -10.03 10.97 14.67
N VAL A 11 -9.66 9.69 14.72
CA VAL A 11 -8.39 9.22 15.34
C VAL A 11 -7.49 8.55 14.31
N SER A 12 -6.17 8.68 14.50
CA SER A 12 -5.18 8.01 13.66
C SER A 12 -4.69 6.72 14.32
N PHE A 13 -4.99 5.57 13.73
CA PHE A 13 -4.62 4.28 14.30
C PHE A 13 -4.10 3.31 13.23
N LEU A 14 -2.89 2.78 13.44
CA LEU A 14 -2.22 1.81 12.55
C LEU A 14 -2.17 2.24 11.07
N GLY A 15 -2.04 3.54 10.78
CA GLY A 15 -2.02 4.06 9.41
C GLY A 15 -3.39 4.30 8.77
N PHE A 16 -4.46 4.19 9.56
CA PHE A 16 -5.83 4.51 9.16
C PHE A 16 -6.37 5.72 9.93
N LYS A 17 -7.30 6.43 9.30
CA LYS A 17 -8.16 7.41 9.97
C LYS A 17 -9.50 6.75 10.26
N ILE A 18 -9.88 6.71 11.53
CA ILE A 18 -11.12 6.10 12.00
C ILE A 18 -12.05 7.23 12.44
N SER A 19 -13.27 7.22 11.92
CA SER A 19 -14.33 8.18 12.27
C SER A 19 -15.67 7.48 12.40
N ALA A 20 -16.72 8.19 12.83
CA ALA A 20 -18.09 7.68 12.86
C ALA A 20 -18.59 7.20 11.47
N THR A 21 -18.06 7.75 10.38
CA THR A 21 -18.44 7.38 9.00
C THR A 21 -17.71 6.13 8.49
N GLY A 22 -16.71 5.64 9.23
CA GLY A 22 -15.94 4.45 8.89
C GLY A 22 -14.43 4.66 8.93
N VAL A 23 -13.72 3.73 8.28
CA VAL A 23 -12.25 3.68 8.24
C VAL A 23 -11.78 4.13 6.86
N SER A 24 -10.82 5.05 6.84
CA SER A 24 -10.15 5.49 5.61
C SER A 24 -8.63 5.32 5.72
N ALA A 25 -7.98 5.08 4.59
CA ALA A 25 -6.52 5.05 4.54
C ALA A 25 -5.97 6.47 4.78
N ASP A 26 -4.86 6.60 5.51
CA ASP A 26 -4.17 7.89 5.58
C ASP A 26 -3.70 8.29 4.17
N PRO A 27 -4.17 9.42 3.61
CA PRO A 27 -3.79 9.86 2.26
C PRO A 27 -2.27 9.98 2.10
N ARG A 28 -1.54 10.29 3.18
CA ARG A 28 -0.07 10.36 3.17
C ARG A 28 0.55 9.00 2.85
N LYS A 29 -0.01 7.91 3.38
CA LYS A 29 0.48 6.55 3.15
C LYS A 29 0.11 6.04 1.77
N VAL A 30 -1.09 6.38 1.27
CA VAL A 30 -1.50 6.06 -0.10
C VAL A 30 -0.63 6.82 -1.10
N LYS A 31 -0.34 8.10 -0.87
CA LYS A 31 0.53 8.91 -1.72
C LYS A 31 1.92 8.28 -1.90
N SER A 32 2.53 7.76 -0.83
CA SER A 32 3.82 7.06 -0.93
C SER A 32 3.78 5.78 -1.79
N ILE A 33 2.61 5.13 -1.92
CA ILE A 33 2.44 3.97 -2.80
C ILE A 33 2.33 4.41 -4.26
N VAL A 34 1.60 5.51 -4.51
CA VAL A 34 1.43 6.09 -5.85
C VAL A 34 2.74 6.66 -6.38
N GLU A 35 3.52 7.31 -5.53
CA GLU A 35 4.82 7.91 -5.88
C GLU A 35 5.99 6.94 -5.75
N TRP A 36 5.71 5.64 -5.53
CA TRP A 36 6.76 4.65 -5.33
C TRP A 36 7.65 4.59 -6.58
N PRO A 37 9.00 4.67 -6.43
CA PRO A 37 9.88 4.65 -7.58
C PRO A 37 9.84 3.29 -8.28
N THR A 38 10.15 3.28 -9.59
CA THR A 38 10.28 2.03 -10.34
C THR A 38 11.29 1.10 -9.65
N PRO A 39 10.86 -0.07 -9.17
CA PRO A 39 11.73 -0.94 -8.40
C PRO A 39 12.79 -1.57 -9.30
N ARG A 40 13.98 -1.79 -8.75
CA ARG A 40 15.16 -2.28 -9.48
C ARG A 40 15.58 -3.69 -9.06
N SER A 41 14.86 -4.28 -8.11
CA SER A 41 15.17 -5.59 -7.55
C SER A 41 13.92 -6.32 -7.09
N PHE A 42 13.99 -7.66 -7.00
CA PHE A 42 12.92 -8.46 -6.39
C PHE A 42 12.62 -8.04 -4.95
N THR A 43 13.63 -7.59 -4.21
CA THR A 43 13.46 -7.13 -2.83
C THR A 43 12.57 -5.89 -2.78
N GLU A 44 12.84 -4.89 -3.61
CA GLU A 44 12.00 -3.69 -3.71
C GLU A 44 10.57 -4.02 -4.14
N VAL A 45 10.40 -4.95 -5.09
CA VAL A 45 9.07 -5.40 -5.50
C VAL A 45 8.33 -6.07 -4.35
N ARG A 46 9.00 -6.91 -3.54
CA ARG A 46 8.36 -7.53 -2.35
C ARG A 46 7.96 -6.50 -1.31
N ILE A 47 8.79 -5.48 -1.08
CA ILE A 47 8.49 -4.38 -0.17
C ILE A 47 7.26 -3.62 -0.65
N PHE A 48 7.24 -3.23 -1.93
CA PHE A 48 6.10 -2.57 -2.55
C PHE A 48 4.83 -3.44 -2.46
N HIS A 49 4.92 -4.71 -2.86
CA HIS A 49 3.81 -5.66 -2.84
C HIS A 49 3.23 -5.81 -1.42
N GLY A 50 4.08 -5.93 -0.41
CA GLY A 50 3.64 -5.99 1.00
C GLY A 50 2.91 -4.72 1.44
N LEU A 51 3.47 -3.55 1.10
CA LEU A 51 2.87 -2.25 1.43
C LEU A 51 1.53 -2.04 0.72
N ALA A 52 1.47 -2.30 -0.58
CA ALA A 52 0.25 -2.21 -1.37
C ALA A 52 -0.83 -3.15 -0.81
N ASN A 53 -0.46 -4.37 -0.40
CA ASN A 53 -1.40 -5.36 0.12
C ASN A 53 -2.04 -4.93 1.45
N PHE A 54 -1.31 -4.17 2.28
CA PHE A 54 -1.85 -3.58 3.51
C PHE A 54 -3.05 -2.65 3.24
N TYR A 55 -3.03 -1.93 2.11
CA TYR A 55 -4.10 -1.00 1.72
C TYR A 55 -5.09 -1.55 0.68
N ARG A 56 -4.99 -2.85 0.33
CA ARG A 56 -5.80 -3.49 -0.73
C ARG A 56 -7.30 -3.22 -0.65
N ARG A 57 -7.86 -3.09 0.55
CA ARG A 57 -9.30 -2.89 0.78
C ARG A 57 -9.82 -1.56 0.24
N PHE A 58 -8.93 -0.59 0.03
CA PHE A 58 -9.25 0.76 -0.45
C PHE A 58 -9.01 0.94 -1.96
N ILE A 59 -8.50 -0.10 -2.62
CA ILE A 59 -8.10 -0.05 -4.03
C ILE A 59 -9.03 -0.98 -4.83
N LYS A 60 -9.94 -0.40 -5.62
CA LYS A 60 -10.86 -1.19 -6.46
C LYS A 60 -10.06 -1.93 -7.53
N GLY A 61 -10.32 -3.22 -7.70
CA GLY A 61 -9.63 -4.04 -8.71
C GLY A 61 -8.18 -4.36 -8.40
N PHE A 62 -7.75 -4.20 -7.13
CA PHE A 62 -6.37 -4.40 -6.67
C PHE A 62 -5.72 -5.69 -7.19
N SER A 63 -6.42 -6.83 -7.12
CA SER A 63 -5.89 -8.12 -7.57
C SER A 63 -5.57 -8.16 -9.06
N ILE A 64 -6.36 -7.47 -9.89
CA ILE A 64 -6.14 -7.39 -11.34
C ILE A 64 -4.90 -6.53 -11.61
N MET A 65 -4.78 -5.39 -10.92
CA MET A 65 -3.63 -4.49 -11.07
C MET A 65 -2.31 -5.09 -10.57
N LEU A 66 -2.33 -5.94 -9.54
CA LEU A 66 -1.12 -6.57 -9.01
C LEU A 66 -0.74 -7.90 -9.66
N ALA A 67 -1.60 -8.48 -10.49
CA ALA A 67 -1.28 -9.69 -11.25
C ALA A 67 0.13 -9.63 -11.92
N PRO A 68 0.50 -8.58 -12.69
CA PRO A 68 1.84 -8.51 -13.30
C PRO A 68 2.98 -8.46 -12.29
N ILE A 69 2.77 -7.83 -11.13
CA ILE A 69 3.76 -7.78 -10.05
C ILE A 69 3.92 -9.16 -9.40
N THR A 70 2.80 -9.86 -9.14
CA THR A 70 2.82 -11.22 -8.59
C THR A 70 3.49 -12.20 -9.54
N ASP A 71 3.26 -12.07 -10.85
CA ASP A 71 3.91 -12.90 -11.86
C ASP A 71 5.41 -12.62 -11.97
N LEU A 72 5.82 -11.35 -11.89
CA LEU A 72 7.23 -10.98 -11.80
C LEU A 72 7.91 -11.70 -10.62
N LEU A 73 7.30 -11.72 -9.44
CA LEU A 73 7.87 -12.36 -8.25
C LEU A 73 8.06 -13.88 -8.36
N LYS A 74 7.48 -14.54 -9.37
CA LYS A 74 7.68 -15.98 -9.67
C LYS A 74 8.90 -16.25 -10.56
N LEU A 75 9.46 -15.21 -11.21
CA LEU A 75 10.59 -15.37 -12.11
C LEU A 75 11.89 -15.66 -11.34
N LYS A 76 12.82 -16.37 -12.01
CA LYS A 76 14.17 -16.63 -11.47
C LYS A 76 15.13 -15.46 -11.64
N GLN A 77 14.90 -14.61 -12.64
CA GLN A 77 15.71 -13.43 -12.94
C GLN A 77 14.82 -12.19 -12.96
N PHE A 78 15.31 -11.10 -12.37
CA PHE A 78 14.57 -9.85 -12.29
C PHE A 78 14.58 -9.16 -13.65
N GLN A 79 13.40 -8.94 -14.23
CA GLN A 79 13.23 -8.18 -15.46
C GLN A 79 12.01 -7.28 -15.33
N TRP A 80 12.24 -5.99 -15.11
CA TRP A 80 11.17 -5.00 -15.10
C TRP A 80 10.77 -4.66 -16.54
N LYS A 81 9.55 -5.03 -16.95
CA LYS A 81 9.02 -4.70 -18.28
C LYS A 81 8.16 -3.44 -18.20
N ALA A 82 8.07 -2.68 -19.28
CA ALA A 82 7.33 -1.42 -19.32
C ALA A 82 5.79 -1.59 -19.12
N GLU A 83 5.28 -2.81 -19.19
CA GLU A 83 3.85 -3.15 -19.14
C GLU A 83 3.42 -3.71 -17.77
N GLN A 84 4.18 -3.43 -16.70
CA GLN A 84 3.85 -3.84 -15.33
C GLN A 84 2.92 -2.90 -14.59
#